data_AF-A0A8I0SWY6-F1
#
_entry.id   AF-A0A8I0SWY6-F1
#
_cell.length_a   1.000
_cell.length_b   1.000
_cell.length_c   1.000
_cell.angle_alpha   90.00
_cell.angle_beta   90.00
_cell.angle_gamma   90.00
#
_symmetry.space_group_name_H-M   'P 1'
#
loop_
_entity.id
_entity.type
_entity.pdbx_description
1 polymer ?
#
loop_
_entity_poly.entity_id
_entity_poly.type
_entity_poly.pdbx_seq_one_letter_code
_entity_poly.pdbx_strand_id
1 'polypeptide(L)'
;MEKCLCLGCKEDFERRGNVPGQKYCSRPECQRERKRLWQKEKLHCDAEYRSNQVSAQGKWTTKNPGYWKQYRAANPGYTACNRRRQIMRNRQRKKSCKKRIAKMDE
;
A
#
# COMPACT_ATOMS: atom_id res chain seq x y z
N MET A 1 -6.43 33.29 2.74
CA MET A 1 -5.95 31.89 2.82
C MET A 1 -7.18 31.00 2.90
N GLU A 2 -7.40 30.13 1.89
CA GLU A 2 -8.52 29.19 1.91
C GLU A 2 -8.21 28.04 2.89
N LYS A 3 -9.01 27.95 3.96
CA LYS A 3 -9.03 26.78 4.84
C LYS A 3 -9.82 25.67 4.15
N CYS A 4 -9.28 24.45 4.17
CA CYS A 4 -9.93 23.28 3.61
C CYS A 4 -9.77 22.07 4.52
N LEU A 5 -10.73 21.15 4.44
CA LEU A 5 -10.72 19.92 5.21
C LEU A 5 -9.86 18.85 4.53
N CYS A 6 -8.98 18.22 5.30
CA CYS A 6 -8.16 17.11 4.82
C CYS A 6 -8.99 15.82 4.71
N LEU A 7 -8.99 15.17 3.55
CA LEU A 7 -9.68 13.87 3.37
C LEU A 7 -9.05 12.72 4.18
N GLY A 8 -7.82 12.89 4.66
CA GLY A 8 -7.12 11.89 5.47
C GLY A 8 -7.46 12.00 6.96
N CYS A 9 -7.09 13.12 7.59
CA CYS A 9 -7.26 13.33 9.04
C CYS A 9 -8.53 14.09 9.43
N LYS A 10 -9.28 14.63 8.46
CA LYS A 10 -10.49 15.46 8.68
C LYS A 10 -10.25 16.76 9.45
N GLU A 11 -9.00 17.17 9.63
CA GLU A 11 -8.65 18.47 10.20
C GLU A 11 -8.59 19.54 9.10
N ASP A 12 -8.86 20.79 9.50
CA ASP A 12 -8.64 21.95 8.66
C ASP A 12 -7.14 22.16 8.39
N PHE A 13 -6.82 22.55 7.17
CA PHE A 13 -5.47 22.93 6.79
C PHE A 13 -5.49 24.07 5.76
N GLU A 14 -4.38 24.80 5.69
CA GLU A 14 -4.18 25.84 4.70
C GLU A 14 -3.68 25.27 3.38
N ARG A 15 -4.42 25.53 2.30
CA ARG A 15 -4.01 25.09 0.96
C ARG A 15 -2.81 25.88 0.48
N ARG A 16 -1.85 25.16 -0.11
CA ARG A 16 -0.72 25.81 -0.76
C ARG A 16 -1.20 26.47 -2.05
N GLY A 17 -0.90 27.75 -2.23
CA GLY A 17 -1.34 28.52 -3.40
C GLY A 17 -0.86 27.95 -4.75
N ASN A 18 0.27 27.23 -4.75
CA ASN A 18 0.82 26.60 -5.95
C ASN A 18 0.20 25.22 -6.27
N VAL A 19 -0.71 24.70 -5.44
CA VAL A 19 -1.38 23.41 -5.68
C VAL A 19 -2.89 23.62 -5.67
N PRO A 20 -3.47 24.05 -6.80
CA PRO A 20 -4.92 24.06 -6.98
C PRO A 20 -5.49 22.69 -6.67
N GLY A 21 -6.66 22.63 -6.04
CA GLY A 21 -7.31 21.34 -5.75
C GLY A 21 -6.69 20.51 -4.61
N GLN A 22 -5.77 21.05 -3.78
CA GLN A 22 -5.19 20.25 -2.68
C GLN A 22 -6.26 19.69 -1.72
N LYS A 23 -6.38 18.34 -1.65
CA LYS A 23 -7.38 17.61 -0.83
C LYS A 23 -6.82 17.01 0.48
N TYR A 24 -5.50 16.99 0.64
CA TYR A 24 -4.81 16.38 1.78
C TYR A 24 -3.80 17.37 2.37
N CYS A 25 -3.74 17.45 3.70
CA CYS A 25 -2.74 18.25 4.41
C CYS A 25 -1.32 17.67 4.26
N SER A 26 -0.29 18.44 4.61
CA SER A 26 1.13 18.05 4.48
C SER A 26 1.58 16.92 5.41
N ARG A 27 0.73 16.48 6.35
CA ARG A 27 1.06 15.41 7.30
C ARG A 27 1.47 14.13 6.56
N PRO A 28 2.58 13.47 6.94
CA PRO A 28 3.09 12.29 6.24
C PRO A 28 2.07 11.18 6.08
N GLU A 29 1.21 10.98 7.08
CA GLU A 29 0.20 9.91 7.06
C GLU A 29 -0.88 10.17 6.01
N CYS A 30 -1.40 11.40 5.94
CA CYS A 30 -2.37 11.82 4.94
C CYS A 30 -1.77 11.76 3.52
N GLN A 31 -0.51 12.11 3.37
CA GLN A 31 0.20 12.02 2.10
C GLN A 31 0.47 10.57 1.67
N ARG A 32 0.79 9.67 2.62
CA ARG A 32 0.88 8.23 2.36
C ARG A 32 -0.46 7.68 1.90
N GLU A 33 -1.55 8.04 2.56
CA GLU A 33 -2.90 7.60 2.20
C GLU A 33 -3.32 8.10 0.81
N ARG A 34 -3.06 9.38 0.50
CA ARG A 34 -3.29 9.95 -0.83
C ARG A 34 -2.56 9.16 -1.92
N LYS A 35 -1.27 8.90 -1.73
CA LYS A 35 -0.46 8.13 -2.70
C LYS A 35 -0.96 6.70 -2.85
N ARG A 36 -1.39 6.07 -1.74
CA ARG A 36 -1.95 4.71 -1.74
C ARG A 36 -3.24 4.63 -2.55
N LEU A 37 -4.16 5.59 -2.37
CA LEU A 37 -5.42 5.65 -3.09
C LEU A 37 -5.19 5.89 -4.58
N TRP A 38 -4.35 6.86 -4.92
CA TRP A 38 -3.95 7.12 -6.31
C TRP A 38 -3.35 5.88 -6.97
N GLN A 39 -2.43 5.18 -6.29
CA GLN A 39 -1.82 3.97 -6.84
C GLN A 39 -2.86 2.87 -7.05
N LYS A 40 -3.81 2.70 -6.12
CA LYS A 40 -4.89 1.72 -6.24
C LYS A 40 -5.79 2.02 -7.44
N GLU A 41 -6.18 3.28 -7.61
CA GLU A 41 -6.99 3.74 -8.73
C GLU A 41 -6.25 3.56 -10.06
N LYS A 42 -4.97 3.93 -10.13
CA LYS A 42 -4.14 3.72 -11.31
C LYS A 42 -4.01 2.25 -11.68
N LEU A 43 -3.72 1.38 -10.72
CA LEU A 43 -3.67 -0.06 -10.99
C LEU A 43 -5.01 -0.61 -11.52
N HIS A 44 -6.14 -0.06 -11.06
CA HIS A 44 -7.47 -0.47 -11.49
C HIS A 44 -7.79 -0.01 -12.92
N CYS A 45 -7.60 1.28 -13.20
CA CYS A 45 -8.07 1.91 -14.44
C CYS A 45 -7.04 1.88 -15.58
N ASP A 46 -5.76 1.67 -15.30
CA ASP A 46 -4.68 1.77 -16.27
C ASP A 46 -3.97 0.41 -16.44
N ALA A 47 -4.28 -0.26 -17.56
CA ALA A 47 -3.71 -1.57 -17.89
C ALA A 47 -2.22 -1.50 -18.24
N GLU A 48 -1.80 -0.45 -18.95
CA GLU A 48 -0.39 -0.22 -19.31
C GLU A 48 0.46 0.00 -18.06
N TYR A 49 -0.04 0.79 -17.11
CA TYR A 49 0.61 0.98 -15.82
C TYR A 49 0.81 -0.34 -15.08
N ARG A 50 -0.19 -1.23 -15.09
CA ARG A 50 -0.11 -2.56 -14.47
C ARG A 50 0.93 -3.45 -15.15
N SER A 51 0.91 -3.52 -16.48
CA SER A 51 1.87 -4.32 -17.26
C SER A 51 3.31 -3.84 -17.04
N ASN A 52 3.52 -2.52 -17.00
CA ASN A 52 4.83 -1.93 -16.74
C ASN A 52 5.35 -2.26 -15.34
N GLN A 53 4.49 -2.27 -14.32
CA GLN A 53 4.87 -2.68 -12.96
C GLN A 53 5.35 -4.14 -12.92
N VAL A 54 4.62 -5.05 -13.59
CA VAL A 54 4.99 -6.48 -13.65
C VAL A 54 6.31 -6.67 -14.41
N SER A 55 6.47 -6.01 -15.56
CA SER A 55 7.70 -6.08 -16.37
C SER A 55 8.91 -5.56 -15.59
N ALA A 56 8.77 -4.41 -14.92
CA ALA A 56 9.84 -3.84 -14.10
C ALA A 56 10.24 -4.77 -12.94
N GLN A 57 9.26 -5.38 -12.27
CA GLN A 57 9.51 -6.35 -11.20
C GLN A 57 10.21 -7.62 -11.73
N GLY A 58 9.80 -8.10 -12.91
CA GLY A 58 10.44 -9.22 -13.59
C GLY A 58 11.89 -8.93 -13.90
N LYS A 59 12.17 -7.81 -14.58
CA LYS A 59 13.52 -7.34 -14.90
C LYS A 59 14.40 -7.22 -13.66
N TRP A 60 13.88 -6.65 -12.58
CA TRP A 60 14.61 -6.52 -11.34
C TRP A 60 14.93 -7.88 -10.70
N THR A 61 13.98 -8.81 -10.72
CA THR A 61 14.16 -10.16 -10.15
C THR A 61 15.18 -10.97 -10.94
N THR A 62 15.12 -10.91 -12.28
CA THR A 62 16.11 -11.55 -13.16
C THR A 62 17.51 -10.96 -12.94
N LYS A 63 17.62 -9.63 -12.77
CA LYS A 63 18.89 -8.96 -12.51
C LYS A 63 19.46 -9.27 -11.11
N ASN A 64 18.60 -9.55 -10.12
CA ASN A 64 19.01 -9.71 -8.72
C ASN A 64 18.59 -11.09 -8.17
N PRO A 65 19.08 -12.20 -8.75
CA PRO A 65 18.74 -13.53 -8.27
C PRO A 65 19.25 -13.72 -6.84
N GLY A 66 18.42 -14.30 -5.98
CA GLY A 66 18.80 -14.60 -4.59
C GLY A 66 18.84 -13.40 -3.65
N TYR A 67 18.61 -12.16 -4.12
CA TYR A 67 18.65 -10.96 -3.28
C TYR A 67 17.81 -11.10 -2.01
N TRP A 68 16.55 -11.53 -2.12
CA TRP A 68 15.66 -11.67 -0.96
C TRP A 68 16.12 -12.74 0.03
N LYS A 69 16.85 -13.77 -0.43
CA LYS A 69 17.44 -14.79 0.46
C LYS A 69 18.57 -14.16 1.27
N GLN A 70 19.50 -13.47 0.59
CA GLN A 70 20.62 -12.77 1.22
C GLN A 70 20.15 -11.67 2.18
N TYR A 71 19.20 -10.84 1.73
CA TYR A 71 18.61 -9.77 2.55
C TYR A 71 18.01 -10.31 3.86
N ARG A 72 17.25 -11.41 3.79
CA ARG A 72 16.66 -12.03 4.98
C ARG A 72 17.70 -12.65 5.92
N ALA A 73 18.76 -13.25 5.37
CA ALA A 73 19.87 -13.77 6.15
C ALA A 73 20.63 -12.66 6.89
N ALA A 74 20.87 -11.53 6.21
CA ALA A 74 21.52 -10.35 6.77
C ALA A 74 20.64 -9.57 7.77
N ASN A 75 19.31 -9.70 7.68
CA ASN A 75 18.36 -8.97 8.52
C ASN A 75 17.44 -9.92 9.33
N PRO A 76 17.98 -10.73 10.26
CA PRO A 76 17.20 -11.72 10.98
C PRO A 76 16.13 -11.11 11.90
N GLY A 77 16.45 -9.99 12.57
CA GLY A 77 15.51 -9.28 13.45
C GLY A 77 14.29 -8.73 12.70
N TYR A 78 14.52 -8.06 11.56
CA TYR A 78 13.46 -7.60 10.67
C TYR A 78 12.59 -8.77 10.18
N THR A 79 13.23 -9.85 9.75
CA THR A 79 12.55 -11.04 9.21
C THR A 79 11.66 -11.70 10.28
N ALA A 80 12.15 -11.84 11.51
CA ALA A 80 11.40 -12.40 12.62
C ALA A 80 10.16 -11.56 12.98
N CYS A 81 10.34 -10.23 13.09
CA CYS A 81 9.24 -9.30 13.35
C CYS A 81 8.19 -9.33 12.23
N ASN A 82 8.61 -9.32 10.97
CA ASN A 82 7.69 -9.40 9.83
C ASN A 82 6.91 -10.72 9.83
N ARG A 83 7.57 -11.85 10.14
CA ARG A 83 6.93 -13.17 10.24
C ARG A 83 5.89 -13.22 11.36
N ARG A 84 6.19 -12.67 12.55
CA ARG A 84 5.23 -12.54 13.66
C ARG A 84 4.00 -11.71 13.25
N ARG A 85 4.21 -10.56 12.60
CA ARG A 85 3.11 -9.71 12.09
C ARG A 85 2.28 -10.42 11.01
N GLN A 86 2.91 -11.21 10.15
CA GLN A 86 2.21 -12.02 9.15
C GLN A 86 1.32 -13.09 9.78
N ILE A 87 1.79 -13.77 10.82
CA ILE A 87 0.98 -14.74 11.59
C ILE A 87 -0.27 -14.05 12.16
N MET A 88 -0.11 -12.88 12.78
CA MET A 88 -1.24 -12.12 13.32
C MET A 88 -2.25 -11.72 12.25
N ARG A 89 -1.80 -11.22 11.09
CA ARG A 89 -2.66 -10.89 9.95
C ARG A 89 -3.40 -12.12 9.42
N ASN A 90 -2.71 -13.26 9.27
CA ASN A 90 -3.32 -14.51 8.82
C ASN A 90 -4.37 -15.03 9.81
N ARG A 91 -4.10 -14.94 11.12
CA ARG A 91 -5.08 -15.27 12.17
C ARG A 91 -6.32 -14.38 12.09
N GLN A 92 -6.16 -13.07 11.91
CA GLN A 92 -7.28 -12.13 11.74
C GLN A 92 -8.09 -12.45 10.47
N ARG A 93 -7.42 -12.74 9.34
CA ARG A 93 -8.09 -13.16 8.09
C ARG A 93 -8.89 -14.44 8.25
N LYS A 94 -8.39 -15.44 8.99
CA LYS A 94 -9.15 -16.67 9.29
C LYS A 94 -10.40 -16.36 10.13
N LYS A 95 -10.30 -15.44 11.10
CA LYS A 95 -11.46 -14.99 11.90
C LYS A 95 -12.49 -14.21 11.06
N SER A 96 -12.05 -13.37 10.13
CA SER A 96 -12.95 -12.61 9.25
C SER A 96 -13.55 -13.46 8.12
N CYS A 97 -12.79 -14.43 7.58
CA CYS A 97 -13.25 -15.38 6.56
C CYS A 97 -14.34 -16.32 7.10
N LYS A 98 -14.34 -16.63 8.41
CA LYS A 98 -15.46 -17.34 9.06
C LYS A 98 -16.81 -16.60 8.96
N LYS A 99 -16.84 -15.31 8.62
CA LYS A 99 -18.09 -14.53 8.49
C LYS A 99 -18.72 -14.51 7.10
N ARG A 100 -18.20 -15.24 6.09
CA ARG A 100 -18.90 -15.57 4.83
C ARG A 100 -17.96 -16.41 3.96
N ILE A 101 -17.84 -17.69 4.27
CA ILE A 101 -17.64 -18.67 3.19
C ILE A 101 -19.05 -18.97 2.72
N ALA A 102 -19.53 -18.24 1.70
CA ALA A 102 -20.58 -18.82 0.89
C ALA A 102 -19.92 -20.03 0.23
N LYS A 103 -20.23 -21.23 0.74
CA LYS A 103 -20.04 -22.44 -0.04
C LYS A 103 -20.92 -22.24 -1.26
N MET A 104 -20.31 -22.08 -2.43
CA MET A 104 -20.98 -22.47 -3.65
C MET A 104 -20.71 -23.97 -3.76
N ASP A 105 -21.77 -24.77 -3.64
CA ASP A 105 -21.77 -26.19 -3.95
C ASP A 105 -21.86 -26.34 -5.48
N GLU A 106 -20.92 -27.12 -6.03
CA GLU A 106 -20.97 -28.11 -7.12
C GLU A 106 -19.61 -28.22 -7.84
#